data_AF-A0A7V4YVF6-F1
#
_entry.id   AF-A0A7V4YVF6-F1
#
_cell.length_a   1.000
_cell.length_b   1.000
_cell.length_c   1.000
_cell.angle_alpha   90.00
_cell.angle_beta   90.00
_cell.angle_gamma   90.00
#
_symmetry.space_group_name_H-M   'P 1'
#
loop_
_entity.id
_entity.type
_entity.pdbx_description
1 polymer ?
#
loop_
_entity_poly.entity_id
_entity_poly.type
_entity_poly.pdbx_seq_one_letter_code
_entity_poly.pdbx_strand_id
1 'polypeptide(L)'
;MTLRELFDYLSANPAVVMAFFLGIPFTALLAGILGKGEGHLSPWKYLYAVLIYLVCVPGIFAAALAVYLFLFERGGSIFNVNLLTQALPIVSMVLTLGIIRRNAPFAYIPGFDKLSSLMLMIASVFVLMYFLDRLHLVAWVNVPVQYLLLIVAGLLLAFRFALKSFIS
;
A
#
# COMPACT_ATOMS: atom_id res chain seq x y z
N MET A 1 15.95 8.78 13.99
CA MET A 1 14.57 9.24 13.80
C MET A 1 13.66 8.04 13.67
N THR A 2 12.72 7.85 14.59
CA THR A 2 11.65 6.84 14.47
C THR A 2 10.57 7.31 13.49
N LEU A 3 9.71 6.40 12.98
CA LEU A 3 8.57 6.81 12.12
C LEU A 3 7.66 7.81 12.84
N ARG A 4 7.49 7.63 14.15
CA ARG A 4 6.70 8.53 14.98
C ARG A 4 7.31 9.93 15.05
N GLU A 5 8.62 10.03 15.32
CA GLU A 5 9.34 11.31 15.31
C GLU A 5 9.28 12.00 13.95
N LEU A 6 9.33 11.25 12.85
CA LEU A 6 9.18 11.80 11.50
C LEU A 6 7.78 12.41 11.31
N PHE A 7 6.73 11.69 11.70
CA PHE A 7 5.37 12.23 11.63
C PHE A 7 5.17 13.45 12.54
N ASP A 8 5.71 13.42 13.76
CA ASP A 8 5.64 14.55 14.68
C ASP A 8 6.36 15.78 14.11
N TYR A 9 7.51 15.60 13.46
CA TYR A 9 8.24 16.67 12.78
C TYR A 9 7.48 17.25 11.58
N LEU A 10 6.86 16.39 10.76
CA LEU A 10 6.04 16.80 9.62
C LEU A 10 4.77 17.54 10.08
N SER A 11 4.14 17.05 11.14
CA SER A 11 2.98 17.69 11.77
C SER A 11 3.31 19.02 12.44
N ALA A 12 4.54 19.20 12.92
CA ALA A 12 5.02 20.49 13.44
C ALA A 12 5.25 21.54 12.34
N ASN A 13 5.43 21.12 11.08
CA ASN A 13 5.67 22.02 9.94
C ASN A 13 4.64 21.82 8.81
N PRO A 14 3.34 21.97 9.08
CA PRO A 14 2.28 21.60 8.13
C PRO A 14 2.33 22.45 6.85
N ALA A 15 2.77 23.71 6.94
CA ALA A 15 2.91 24.59 5.79
C ALA A 15 3.90 24.05 4.74
N VAL A 16 5.02 23.48 5.18
CA VAL A 16 6.05 22.92 4.27
C VAL A 16 5.51 21.68 3.58
N VAL A 17 4.83 20.81 4.34
CA VAL A 17 4.23 19.58 3.83
C VAL A 17 3.14 19.90 2.80
N MET A 18 2.25 20.84 3.11
CA MET A 18 1.23 21.31 2.17
C MET A 18 1.86 21.95 0.93
N ALA A 19 2.84 22.83 1.08
CA ALA A 19 3.51 23.47 -0.05
C ALA A 19 4.17 22.44 -0.98
N PHE A 20 4.79 21.40 -0.42
CA PHE A 20 5.35 20.31 -1.21
C PHE A 20 4.27 19.53 -1.97
N PHE A 21 3.26 19.00 -1.26
CA PHE A 21 2.24 18.15 -1.89
C PHE A 21 1.24 18.89 -2.77
N LEU A 22 1.07 20.20 -2.61
CA LEU A 22 0.29 21.05 -3.52
C LEU A 22 1.14 21.59 -4.67
N GLY A 23 2.43 21.86 -4.43
CA GLY A 23 3.36 22.32 -5.44
C GLY A 23 3.56 21.31 -6.56
N ILE A 24 3.53 20.01 -6.26
CA ILE A 24 3.69 18.97 -7.29
C ILE A 24 2.53 18.91 -8.30
N PRO A 25 1.25 18.76 -7.90
CA PRO A 25 0.15 18.79 -8.86
C PRO A 25 0.05 20.14 -9.57
N PHE A 26 0.41 21.24 -8.89
CA PHE A 26 0.49 22.56 -9.51
C PHE A 26 1.56 22.64 -10.61
N THR A 27 2.77 22.14 -10.37
CA THR A 27 3.83 22.08 -11.39
C THR A 27 3.48 21.12 -12.52
N ALA A 28 2.81 19.99 -12.24
CA ALA A 28 2.28 19.10 -13.28
C ALA A 28 1.24 19.79 -14.16
N LEU A 29 0.37 20.62 -13.57
CA LEU A 29 -0.64 21.40 -14.28
C LEU A 29 0.00 22.46 -15.17
N LEU A 30 0.96 23.24 -14.62
CA LEU A 30 1.71 24.23 -15.37
C LEU A 30 2.49 23.60 -16.54
N ALA A 31 3.16 22.47 -16.30
CA ALA A 31 3.85 21.71 -17.34
C ALA A 31 2.89 21.23 -18.43
N GLY A 32 1.65 20.87 -18.08
CA GLY A 32 0.59 20.53 -19.04
C GLY A 32 0.20 21.71 -19.93
N ILE A 33 -0.02 22.88 -19.33
CA ILE A 33 -0.40 24.10 -20.07
C ILE A 33 0.75 24.57 -20.97
N LEU A 34 1.98 24.61 -20.43
CA LEU A 34 3.16 25.09 -21.16
C LEU A 34 3.63 24.11 -22.24
N GLY A 35 3.48 22.81 -22.00
CA GLY A 35 3.86 21.76 -22.94
C GLY A 35 2.93 21.64 -24.14
N LYS A 36 1.73 22.27 -24.15
CA LYS A 36 0.79 22.30 -25.28
C LYS A 36 0.52 20.93 -25.96
N GLY A 37 0.52 19.85 -25.19
CA GLY A 37 0.31 18.49 -25.70
C GLY A 37 1.59 17.73 -26.08
N GLU A 38 2.77 18.34 -26.01
CA GLU A 38 4.08 17.69 -26.21
C GLU A 38 4.60 16.99 -24.95
N GLY A 39 3.69 16.58 -24.04
CA GLY A 39 4.07 16.01 -22.74
C GLY A 39 4.88 14.71 -22.83
N HIS A 40 4.81 14.02 -23.97
CA HIS A 40 5.58 12.81 -24.26
C HIS A 40 6.99 13.09 -24.82
N LEU A 41 7.30 14.34 -25.20
CA LEU A 41 8.60 14.74 -25.71
C LEU A 41 9.54 15.21 -24.58
N SER A 42 10.84 15.20 -24.87
CA SER A 42 11.83 15.86 -24.01
C SER A 42 11.64 17.39 -24.10
N PRO A 43 11.73 18.13 -22.98
CA PRO A 43 12.12 17.69 -21.62
C PRO A 43 10.95 17.26 -20.71
N TRP A 44 9.70 17.47 -21.13
CA TRP A 44 8.49 17.28 -20.32
C TRP A 44 8.32 15.86 -19.80
N LYS A 45 8.67 14.86 -20.61
CA LYS A 45 8.66 13.44 -20.20
C LYS A 45 9.51 13.18 -18.95
N TYR A 46 10.67 13.82 -18.82
CA TYR A 46 11.55 13.64 -17.66
C TYR A 46 11.04 14.42 -16.45
N LEU A 47 10.49 15.62 -16.66
CA LEU A 47 9.83 16.38 -15.61
C LEU A 47 8.67 15.58 -15.02
N TYR A 48 7.80 15.01 -15.85
CA TYR A 48 6.70 14.16 -15.38
C TYR A 48 7.19 12.91 -14.67
N ALA A 49 8.28 12.29 -15.11
CA ALA A 49 8.87 11.17 -14.39
C ALA A 49 9.26 11.56 -12.96
N VAL A 50 9.97 12.69 -12.80
CA VAL A 50 10.39 13.19 -11.48
C VAL A 50 9.18 13.48 -10.60
N LEU A 51 8.17 14.19 -11.12
CA LEU A 51 6.95 14.48 -10.36
C LEU A 51 6.21 13.20 -9.95
N ILE A 52 6.12 12.21 -10.84
CA ILE A 52 5.48 10.93 -10.53
C ILE A 52 6.21 10.22 -9.40
N TYR A 53 7.54 10.11 -9.45
CA TYR A 53 8.31 9.48 -8.37
C TYR A 53 8.17 10.23 -7.04
N LEU A 54 8.21 11.57 -7.07
CA LEU A 54 8.08 12.40 -5.87
C LEU A 54 6.77 12.19 -5.14
N VAL A 55 5.67 11.91 -5.85
CA VAL A 55 4.37 11.71 -5.20
C VAL A 55 4.04 10.23 -4.99
N CYS A 56 4.44 9.34 -5.91
CA CYS A 56 4.13 7.92 -5.79
C CYS A 56 4.86 7.28 -4.62
N VAL A 57 6.12 7.61 -4.34
CA VAL A 57 6.85 7.01 -3.21
C VAL A 57 6.17 7.29 -1.86
N PRO A 58 5.91 8.56 -1.47
CA PRO A 58 5.20 8.85 -0.22
C PRO A 58 3.71 8.45 -0.28
N GLY A 59 3.07 8.52 -1.45
CA GLY A 59 1.67 8.13 -1.63
C GLY A 59 1.44 6.63 -1.45
N ILE A 60 2.28 5.78 -2.05
CA ILE A 60 2.24 4.31 -1.89
C ILE A 60 2.54 3.94 -0.44
N PHE A 61 3.53 4.58 0.20
CA PHE A 61 3.83 4.34 1.61
C PHE A 61 2.64 4.67 2.51
N ALA A 62 2.04 5.85 2.34
CA ALA A 62 0.86 6.26 3.11
C ALA A 62 -0.34 5.33 2.88
N ALA A 63 -0.58 4.91 1.63
CA ALA A 63 -1.65 3.98 1.28
C ALA A 63 -1.41 2.58 1.87
N ALA A 64 -0.20 2.05 1.76
CA ALA A 64 0.17 0.76 2.35
C ALA A 64 -0.01 0.76 3.86
N LEU A 65 0.42 1.82 4.55
CA LEU A 65 0.24 1.98 5.98
C LEU A 65 -1.25 2.06 6.35
N ALA A 66 -2.04 2.85 5.61
CA ALA A 66 -3.48 2.96 5.86
C ALA A 66 -4.19 1.61 5.68
N VAL A 67 -3.86 0.86 4.63
CA VAL A 67 -4.41 -0.49 4.39
C VAL A 67 -3.99 -1.45 5.49
N TYR A 68 -2.73 -1.43 5.91
CA TYR A 68 -2.24 -2.27 7.01
C TYR A 68 -3.02 -2.00 8.31
N LEU A 69 -3.09 -0.74 8.73
CA LEU A 69 -3.81 -0.34 9.94
C LEU A 69 -5.29 -0.76 9.86
N PHE A 70 -5.92 -0.55 8.71
CA PHE A 70 -7.32 -0.90 8.51
C PHE A 70 -7.59 -2.42 8.54
N LEU A 71 -6.73 -3.23 7.94
CA LEU A 71 -6.93 -4.68 7.82
C LEU A 71 -6.55 -5.45 9.09
N PHE A 72 -5.46 -5.06 9.75
CA PHE A 72 -4.86 -5.84 10.86
C PHE A 72 -5.07 -5.22 12.24
N GLU A 73 -5.16 -3.88 12.33
CA GLU A 73 -5.39 -3.19 13.61
C GLU A 73 -6.88 -2.83 13.76
N ARG A 74 -7.71 -3.82 14.09
CA ARG A 74 -9.20 -3.72 14.22
C ARG A 74 -9.73 -2.73 15.27
N GLY A 75 -8.91 -1.81 15.81
CA GLY A 75 -9.32 -0.85 16.84
C GLY A 75 -8.31 0.27 17.15
N GLY A 76 -7.23 0.42 16.37
CA GLY A 76 -6.27 1.52 16.53
C GLY A 76 -6.87 2.82 16.00
N SER A 77 -6.96 3.84 16.85
CA SER A 77 -7.62 5.13 16.61
C SER A 77 -7.32 5.72 15.22
N ILE A 78 -8.20 5.43 14.24
CA ILE A 78 -8.28 6.12 12.95
C ILE A 78 -8.43 7.64 13.17
N PHE A 79 -8.93 8.04 14.35
CA PHE A 79 -9.11 9.42 14.77
C PHE A 79 -7.83 10.13 15.24
N ASN A 80 -6.77 9.41 15.64
CA ASN A 80 -5.47 10.02 16.02
C ASN A 80 -4.45 9.98 14.88
N VAL A 81 -4.82 9.41 13.74
CA VAL A 81 -3.96 9.42 12.57
C VAL A 81 -4.11 10.79 11.93
N ASN A 82 -2.99 11.51 11.86
CA ASN A 82 -2.97 12.87 11.35
C ASN A 82 -3.39 12.83 9.86
N LEU A 83 -4.65 13.18 9.57
CA LEU A 83 -5.22 13.20 8.21
C LEU A 83 -4.29 13.96 7.25
N LEU A 84 -3.59 14.97 7.75
CA LEU A 84 -2.60 15.76 7.04
C LEU A 84 -1.36 14.97 6.59
N THR A 85 -0.88 13.99 7.35
CA THR A 85 0.33 13.23 6.98
C THR A 85 0.01 11.96 6.19
N GLN A 86 -1.22 11.43 6.31
CA GLN A 86 -1.59 10.16 5.69
C GLN A 86 -2.52 10.33 4.48
N ALA A 87 -3.52 11.22 4.53
CA ALA A 87 -4.43 11.43 3.41
C ALA A 87 -3.82 12.36 2.34
N LEU A 88 -3.07 13.39 2.76
CA LEU A 88 -2.49 14.38 1.85
C LEU A 88 -1.58 13.76 0.77
N PRO A 89 -0.65 12.82 1.08
CA PRO A 89 0.17 12.19 0.04
C PRO A 89 -0.65 11.39 -0.96
N ILE A 90 -1.71 10.70 -0.50
CA ILE A 90 -2.59 9.89 -1.36
C ILE A 90 -3.39 10.80 -2.28
N VAL A 91 -3.99 11.87 -1.76
CA VAL A 91 -4.76 12.84 -2.55
C VAL A 91 -3.86 13.51 -3.58
N SER A 92 -2.67 13.97 -3.18
CA SER A 92 -1.68 14.57 -4.08
C SER A 92 -1.27 13.58 -5.19
N MET A 93 -1.10 12.30 -4.86
CA MET A 93 -0.75 11.25 -5.83
C MET A 93 -1.84 11.09 -6.88
N VAL A 94 -3.09 10.94 -6.46
CA VAL A 94 -4.24 10.79 -7.36
C VAL A 94 -4.40 12.01 -8.25
N LEU A 95 -4.28 13.22 -7.68
CA LEU A 95 -4.37 14.46 -8.44
C LEU A 95 -3.25 14.59 -9.49
N THR A 96 -1.99 14.41 -9.06
CA THR A 96 -0.83 14.52 -9.95
C THR A 96 -0.90 13.50 -11.09
N LEU A 97 -1.18 12.23 -10.77
CA LEU A 97 -1.33 11.19 -11.79
C LEU A 97 -2.50 11.49 -12.72
N GLY A 98 -3.64 11.95 -12.19
CA GLY A 98 -4.81 12.32 -12.99
C GLY A 98 -4.52 13.46 -13.96
N ILE A 99 -3.76 14.46 -13.55
CA ILE A 99 -3.33 15.59 -14.40
C ILE A 99 -2.37 15.10 -15.49
N ILE A 100 -1.33 14.34 -15.12
CA ILE A 100 -0.33 13.87 -16.08
C ILE A 100 -0.95 12.92 -17.11
N ARG A 101 -1.87 12.04 -16.69
CA ARG A 101 -2.57 11.10 -17.58
C ARG A 101 -3.31 11.80 -18.72
N ARG A 102 -3.80 13.03 -18.49
CA ARG A 102 -4.49 13.82 -19.52
C ARG A 102 -3.53 14.40 -20.55
N ASN A 103 -2.26 14.63 -20.18
CA ASN A 103 -1.26 15.27 -21.03
C ASN A 103 -0.30 14.30 -21.72
N ALA A 104 -0.02 13.15 -21.11
CA ALA A 104 0.91 12.15 -21.65
C ALA A 104 0.48 10.72 -21.30
N PRO A 105 0.55 9.77 -22.24
CA PRO A 105 0.33 8.36 -21.93
C PRO A 105 1.44 7.85 -21.01
N PHE A 106 1.07 7.17 -19.92
CA PHE A 106 2.02 6.66 -18.93
C PHE A 106 3.04 5.68 -19.51
N ALA A 107 2.71 4.97 -20.59
CA ALA A 107 3.63 4.08 -21.30
C ALA A 107 4.88 4.80 -21.83
N TYR A 108 4.80 6.11 -22.07
CA TYR A 108 5.95 6.88 -22.51
C TYR A 108 6.77 7.45 -21.35
N ILE A 109 6.35 7.30 -20.10
CA ILE A 109 7.05 7.85 -18.94
C ILE A 109 8.09 6.84 -18.43
N PRO A 110 9.37 7.23 -18.32
CA PRO A 110 10.42 6.32 -17.92
C PRO A 110 10.20 5.88 -16.45
N GLY A 111 10.22 4.57 -16.21
CA GLY A 111 10.13 3.99 -14.87
C GLY A 111 8.72 3.83 -14.31
N PHE A 112 7.67 4.27 -15.02
CA PHE A 112 6.28 4.10 -14.57
C PHE A 112 5.91 2.61 -14.36
N ASP A 113 6.34 1.73 -15.25
CA ASP A 113 6.10 0.29 -15.14
C ASP A 113 6.68 -0.31 -13.85
N LYS A 114 7.82 0.21 -13.37
CA LYS A 114 8.42 -0.23 -12.10
C LYS A 114 7.59 0.21 -10.89
N LEU A 115 7.00 1.41 -10.95
CA LEU A 115 6.11 1.89 -9.89
C LEU A 115 4.80 1.10 -9.87
N SER A 116 4.21 0.85 -11.04
CA SER A 116 2.98 0.07 -11.14
C SER A 116 3.18 -1.37 -10.67
N SER A 117 4.30 -2.02 -11.02
CA SER A 117 4.62 -3.37 -10.55
C SER A 117 4.88 -3.41 -9.05
N LEU A 118 5.54 -2.39 -8.47
CA LEU A 118 5.71 -2.26 -7.03
C LEU A 118 4.35 -2.15 -6.30
N MET A 119 3.44 -1.30 -6.78
CA MET A 119 2.10 -1.19 -6.19
C MET A 119 1.35 -2.52 -6.23
N LEU A 120 1.41 -3.22 -7.36
CA LEU A 120 0.74 -4.50 -7.54
C LEU A 120 1.32 -5.57 -6.62
N MET A 121 2.65 -5.60 -6.45
CA MET A 121 3.33 -6.50 -5.52
C MET A 121 2.88 -6.23 -4.08
N ILE A 122 2.91 -4.96 -3.63
CA ILE A 122 2.48 -4.57 -2.28
C ILE A 122 1.02 -4.96 -2.06
N ALA A 123 0.14 -4.65 -3.01
CA ALA A 123 -1.27 -5.02 -2.94
C ALA A 123 -1.47 -6.55 -2.87
N SER A 124 -0.71 -7.31 -3.66
CA SER A 124 -0.77 -8.78 -3.65
C SER A 124 -0.34 -9.35 -2.31
N VAL A 125 0.72 -8.82 -1.71
CA VAL A 125 1.18 -9.22 -0.38
C VAL A 125 0.12 -8.91 0.67
N PHE A 126 -0.50 -7.73 0.64
CA PHE A 126 -1.58 -7.40 1.59
C PHE A 126 -2.80 -8.30 1.43
N VAL A 127 -3.21 -8.61 0.20
CA VAL A 127 -4.30 -9.55 -0.06
C VAL A 127 -3.96 -10.93 0.50
N LEU A 128 -2.76 -11.44 0.25
CA LEU A 128 -2.31 -12.72 0.79
C LEU A 128 -2.27 -12.72 2.32
N MET A 129 -1.68 -11.69 2.94
CA MET A 129 -1.65 -11.56 4.39
C MET A 129 -3.05 -11.46 4.99
N TYR A 130 -3.98 -10.76 4.33
CA TYR A 130 -5.37 -10.65 4.75
C TYR A 130 -6.08 -12.01 4.72
N PHE A 131 -5.88 -12.81 3.67
CA PHE A 131 -6.40 -14.17 3.62
C PHE A 131 -5.80 -15.05 4.73
N LEU A 132 -4.49 -14.96 4.97
CA LEU A 132 -3.83 -15.73 6.04
C LEU A 132 -4.37 -15.36 7.44
N ASP A 133 -4.58 -14.07 7.71
CA ASP A 133 -5.18 -13.59 8.96
C ASP A 133 -6.63 -14.08 9.09
N ARG A 134 -7.44 -13.91 8.04
CA ARG A 134 -8.86 -14.28 8.06
C ARG A 134 -9.10 -15.78 8.12
N LEU A 135 -8.20 -16.59 7.56
CA LEU A 135 -8.25 -18.05 7.65
C LEU A 135 -7.79 -18.56 9.03
N HIS A 136 -7.41 -17.68 9.97
CA HIS A 136 -6.89 -18.05 11.30
C HIS A 136 -5.75 -19.08 11.21
N LEU A 137 -5.00 -19.13 10.09
CA LEU A 137 -3.86 -20.04 9.93
C LEU A 137 -2.75 -19.70 10.93
N VAL A 138 -2.69 -18.45 11.40
CA VAL A 138 -1.79 -18.01 12.48
C VAL A 138 -2.21 -18.58 13.85
N ALA A 139 -3.49 -18.86 14.07
CA ALA A 139 -3.96 -19.52 15.30
C ALA A 139 -3.55 -21.01 15.33
N TRP A 140 -3.28 -21.64 14.18
CA TRP A 140 -2.73 -23.00 14.12
C TRP A 140 -1.28 -23.04 14.65
N VAL A 141 -0.53 -21.95 14.56
CA VAL A 141 0.86 -21.88 15.03
C VAL A 141 0.95 -21.64 16.54
N ASN A 142 -0.11 -21.09 17.16
CA ASN A 142 -0.20 -20.85 18.60
C ASN A 142 -0.94 -21.94 19.39
N VAL A 143 -1.31 -23.07 18.77
CA VAL A 143 -1.89 -24.19 19.51
C VAL A 143 -0.76 -24.88 20.28
N PRO A 144 -0.84 -25.00 21.62
CA PRO A 144 0.16 -25.73 22.40
C PRO A 144 0.35 -27.13 21.82
N VAL A 145 1.60 -27.59 21.70
CA VAL A 145 1.99 -28.90 21.10
C VAL A 145 1.13 -30.06 21.62
N GLN A 146 0.66 -29.97 22.87
CA GLN A 146 -0.28 -30.89 23.53
C GLN A 146 -1.57 -31.13 22.73
N TYR A 147 -2.21 -30.07 22.24
CA TYR A 147 -3.47 -30.16 21.50
C TYR A 147 -3.24 -30.67 20.08
N LEU A 148 -2.09 -30.35 19.49
CA LEU A 148 -1.71 -30.84 18.17
C LEU A 148 -1.48 -32.37 18.21
N LEU A 149 -0.84 -32.88 19.28
CA LEU A 149 -0.71 -34.31 19.56
C LEU A 149 -2.07 -34.98 19.81
N LEU A 150 -3.00 -34.33 20.53
CA LEU A 150 -4.35 -34.86 20.76
C LEU A 150 -5.16 -34.95 19.46
N ILE A 151 -5.08 -33.96 18.58
CA ILE A 151 -5.74 -33.99 17.26
C ILE A 151 -5.18 -35.13 16.41
N VAL A 152 -3.86 -35.30 16.36
CA VAL A 152 -3.22 -36.40 15.62
C VAL A 152 -3.62 -37.76 16.21
N ALA A 153 -3.58 -37.92 17.53
CA ALA A 153 -4.01 -39.15 18.19
C ALA A 153 -5.50 -39.46 17.94
N GLY A 154 -6.36 -38.44 18.02
CA GLY A 154 -7.79 -38.56 17.71
C GLY A 154 -8.04 -38.96 16.26
N LEU A 155 -7.31 -38.38 15.31
CA LEU A 155 -7.41 -38.72 13.89
C LEU A 155 -6.95 -40.16 13.62
N LEU A 156 -5.84 -40.59 14.23
CA LEU A 156 -5.35 -41.98 14.12
C LEU A 156 -6.35 -42.99 14.70
N LEU A 157 -6.98 -42.66 15.83
CA LEU A 157 -8.02 -43.50 16.41
C LEU A 157 -9.27 -43.55 15.52
N ALA A 158 -9.75 -42.40 15.03
CA ALA A 158 -10.88 -42.34 14.12
C ALA A 158 -10.62 -43.15 12.84
N PHE A 159 -9.42 -43.05 12.28
CA PHE A 159 -9.01 -43.83 11.12
C PHE A 159 -8.97 -45.34 11.42
N ARG A 160 -8.46 -45.73 12.59
CA ARG A 160 -8.47 -47.13 13.03
C ARG A 160 -9.89 -47.68 13.19
N PHE A 161 -10.81 -46.91 13.76
CA PHE A 161 -12.21 -47.34 13.92
C PHE A 161 -12.97 -47.35 12.59
N ALA A 162 -12.74 -46.38 11.71
CA ALA A 162 -13.31 -46.35 10.37
C ALA A 162 -12.86 -47.55 9.53
N LEU A 163 -11.57 -47.90 9.57
CA LEU A 163 -11.03 -49.08 8.90
C LEU A 163 -11.60 -50.39 9.46
N LYS A 164 -11.74 -50.48 10.79
CA LYS A 164 -12.34 -51.66 11.43
C LYS A 164 -13.82 -51.83 11.08
N SER A 165 -14.55 -50.73 10.89
CA SER A 165 -15.95 -50.74 10.47
C SER A 165 -16.15 -51.09 8.99
N PHE A 166 -15.12 -50.93 8.15
CA PHE A 166 -15.19 -51.23 6.71
C PHE A 166 -14.77 -52.66 6.33
N ILE A 167 -14.09 -53.36 7.25
CA ILE A 167 -13.51 -54.70 7.02
C ILE A 167 -14.32 -55.82 7.72
N SER A 168 -15.27 -55.47 8.59
CA SER A 168 -16.24 -56.41 9.19
C SER A 168 -17.59 -56.34 8.50
#